data_AF-A0A382D4Z6-F1
#
_entry.id   AF-A0A382D4Z6-F1
#
_cell.length_a   1.000
_cell.length_b   1.000
_cell.length_c   1.000
_cell.angle_alpha   90.00
_cell.angle_beta   90.00
_cell.angle_gamma   90.00
#
_symmetry.space_group_name_H-M   'P 1'
#
loop_
_entity.id
_entity.type
_entity.pdbx_description
1 polymer ?
#
loop_
_entity_poly.entity_id
_entity_poly.type
_entity_poly.pdbx_seq_one_letter_code
_entity_poly.pdbx_strand_id
1 'polypeptide(L)'
;MLLLIGLGVNFLLEDNGYVLIQFLEYSLETSLPIFGLMLVVVYLLVRLISVVWSSPSILKQRLTAKKREKSNQRILDGLKLVGVGEFTKAEKKIKSAVSDEDGSVLPYLIAAEASVKNENTESYKDWLEQARQKFPEIETYINLHAAKLMIEAKNYDAALQAINTTLIDEPNNPVLLTLLSQVFYETSDWQALTQKARTILSQTGKDPKLERFFTEAFTHQSRTFSGNTEKLKNLWGQLPSVIENEPSVLAARLESIMADGQHESAEKELRKAIPKTWDLELIKLYAKLDTPDLATLSKRVDRWLVDRPRDANLWLAASQLAKRDELWTQAKQFLE
;
A
#
# COMPACT_ATOMS: atom_id res chain seq x y z
N MET A 1 -29.22 20.75 -60.20
CA MET A 1 -29.93 21.59 -59.22
C MET A 1 -29.97 23.07 -59.60
N LEU A 2 -28.90 23.68 -60.11
CA LEU A 2 -28.89 25.10 -60.54
C LEU A 2 -29.84 25.44 -61.71
N LEU A 3 -30.05 24.51 -62.66
CA LEU A 3 -30.99 24.71 -63.78
C LEU A 3 -32.48 24.65 -63.37
N LEU A 4 -32.81 23.89 -62.32
CA LEU A 4 -34.18 23.81 -61.78
C LEU A 4 -34.53 25.04 -60.93
N ILE A 5 -33.53 25.64 -60.27
CA ILE A 5 -33.69 26.91 -59.54
C ILE A 5 -33.88 28.08 -60.51
N GLY A 6 -33.21 28.07 -61.67
CA GLY A 6 -33.39 29.11 -62.70
C GLY A 6 -34.75 29.09 -63.41
N LEU A 7 -35.32 27.90 -63.67
CA LEU A 7 -36.63 27.76 -64.30
C LEU A 7 -37.81 28.11 -63.37
N GLY A 8 -37.67 27.87 -62.06
CA GLY A 8 -38.69 28.26 -61.08
C GLY A 8 -38.78 29.78 -60.85
N VAL A 9 -37.68 30.51 -61.04
CA VAL A 9 -37.64 31.97 -60.86
C VAL A 9 -38.30 32.71 -62.04
N ASN A 10 -38.25 32.16 -63.25
CA ASN A 10 -38.83 32.80 -64.43
C ASN A 10 -40.36 32.69 -64.49
N PHE A 11 -40.93 31.56 -64.04
CA PHE A 11 -42.39 31.34 -64.05
C PHE A 11 -43.13 32.09 -62.92
N LEU A 12 -42.42 32.61 -61.92
CA LEU A 12 -42.98 33.41 -60.82
C LEU A 12 -43.02 34.92 -61.09
N LEU A 13 -42.47 35.39 -62.22
CA LEU A 13 -42.39 36.81 -62.56
C LEU A 13 -43.57 37.31 -63.41
N GLU A 14 -44.41 36.42 -63.94
CA GLU A 14 -45.54 36.78 -64.81
C GLU A 14 -46.81 37.15 -64.01
N ASP A 15 -47.01 36.55 -62.83
CA ASP A 15 -47.99 36.96 -61.82
C ASP A 15 -47.27 37.19 -60.49
N ASN A 16 -46.87 38.44 -60.22
CA ASN A 16 -46.30 38.84 -58.94
C ASN A 16 -47.38 38.76 -57.85
N GLY A 17 -47.62 37.57 -57.29
CA GLY A 17 -48.40 37.41 -56.07
C GLY A 17 -47.86 38.38 -55.01
N TYR A 18 -48.74 39.09 -54.32
CA TYR A 18 -48.35 40.01 -53.26
C TYR A 18 -48.64 39.38 -51.90
N VAL A 19 -47.74 39.63 -50.95
CA VAL A 19 -47.90 39.23 -49.55
C VAL A 19 -48.19 40.50 -48.78
N LEU A 20 -49.42 40.61 -48.26
CA LEU A 20 -49.81 41.66 -47.33
C LEU A 20 -49.64 41.15 -45.91
N ILE A 21 -48.76 41.78 -45.14
CA ILE A 21 -48.67 41.53 -43.70
C ILE A 21 -49.24 42.76 -43.01
N GLN A 22 -50.41 42.60 -42.39
CA GLN A 22 -51.05 43.65 -41.61
C GLN A 22 -50.85 43.36 -40.12
N PHE A 23 -50.15 44.27 -39.43
CA PHE A 23 -49.93 44.17 -38.00
C PHE A 23 -50.25 45.52 -37.35
N LEU A 24 -51.35 45.57 -36.57
CA LEU A 24 -51.91 46.79 -36.00
C LEU A 24 -52.20 47.85 -37.10
N GLU A 25 -51.60 49.04 -37.04
CA GLU A 25 -51.76 50.11 -38.04
C GLU A 25 -50.72 50.08 -39.17
N TYR A 26 -49.76 49.14 -39.12
CA TYR A 26 -48.71 49.02 -40.13
C TYR A 26 -49.11 47.96 -41.17
N SER A 27 -49.17 48.38 -42.43
CA SER A 27 -49.32 47.48 -43.58
C SER A 27 -48.01 47.46 -44.35
N LEU A 28 -47.50 46.26 -44.59
CA LEU A 28 -46.27 46.06 -45.35
C LEU A 28 -46.61 45.20 -46.56
N GLU A 29 -46.56 45.83 -47.73
CA GLU A 29 -46.76 45.20 -49.04
C GLU A 29 -45.42 44.78 -49.62
N THR A 30 -45.29 43.50 -49.94
CA THR A 30 -44.07 42.96 -50.55
C THR A 30 -44.42 41.92 -51.59
N SER A 31 -43.61 41.83 -52.66
CA SER A 31 -43.79 40.80 -53.68
C SER A 31 -43.35 39.43 -53.14
N LEU A 32 -44.08 38.38 -53.52
CA LEU A 32 -43.80 36.99 -53.13
C LEU A 32 -42.32 36.55 -53.29
N PRO A 33 -41.60 36.88 -54.38
CA PRO A 33 -40.18 36.52 -54.50
C PRO A 33 -39.29 37.24 -53.47
N ILE A 34 -39.58 38.51 -53.13
CA ILE A 34 -38.83 39.26 -52.11
C ILE A 34 -39.10 38.66 -50.72
N PHE A 35 -40.34 38.28 -50.43
CA PHE A 35 -40.67 37.59 -49.17
C PHE A 35 -39.96 36.23 -49.03
N GLY A 36 -39.92 35.45 -50.12
CA GLY A 36 -39.18 34.19 -50.16
C GLY A 36 -37.68 34.38 -49.91
N LEU A 37 -37.06 35.38 -50.55
CA LEU A 37 -35.66 35.73 -50.31
C LEU A 37 -35.42 36.13 -48.85
N MET A 38 -36.30 36.95 -48.27
CA MET A 38 -36.23 37.37 -46.87
C MET A 38 -36.25 36.16 -45.92
N LEU A 39 -37.15 35.19 -46.15
CA LEU A 39 -37.21 33.97 -45.33
C LEU A 39 -35.93 33.14 -45.43
N VAL A 40 -35.34 33.01 -46.61
CA VAL A 40 -34.05 32.31 -46.80
C VAL A 40 -32.94 33.03 -46.04
N VAL A 41 -32.88 34.37 -46.11
CA VAL A 41 -31.90 35.17 -45.37
C VAL A 41 -32.09 35.01 -43.86
N VAL A 42 -33.32 35.09 -43.36
CA VAL A 42 -33.64 34.89 -41.93
C VAL A 42 -33.26 33.47 -41.48
N TYR A 43 -33.58 32.44 -42.26
CA TYR A 43 -33.18 31.06 -41.97
C TYR A 43 -31.65 30.92 -41.90
N LEU A 44 -30.92 31.51 -42.85
CA LEU A 44 -29.45 31.50 -42.84
C LEU A 44 -28.88 32.24 -41.63
N LEU A 45 -29.46 33.38 -41.25
CA LEU A 45 -29.06 34.13 -40.06
C LEU A 45 -29.31 33.32 -38.77
N VAL A 46 -30.49 32.71 -38.62
CA VAL A 46 -30.81 31.85 -37.46
C VAL A 46 -29.86 30.66 -37.40
N ARG A 47 -29.60 30.00 -38.53
CA ARG A 47 -28.65 28.88 -38.61
C ARG A 47 -27.23 29.31 -38.23
N LEU A 48 -26.78 30.48 -38.70
CA LEU A 48 -25.47 31.02 -38.36
C LEU A 48 -25.35 31.30 -36.85
N ILE A 49 -26.39 31.91 -36.26
CA ILE A 49 -26.47 32.16 -34.81
C ILE A 49 -26.46 30.83 -34.04
N SER A 50 -27.24 29.83 -34.44
CA SER A 50 -27.26 28.51 -33.79
C SER A 50 -25.92 27.78 -33.87
N VAL A 51 -25.19 27.86 -34.99
CA VAL A 51 -23.85 27.25 -35.13
C VAL A 51 -22.83 27.98 -34.26
N VAL A 52 -22.86 29.31 -34.24
CA VAL A 52 -21.96 30.13 -33.40
C VAL A 52 -22.22 29.90 -31.92
N TRP A 53 -23.48 29.72 -31.50
CA TRP A 53 -23.85 29.44 -30.10
C TRP A 53 -23.60 27.98 -29.68
N SER A 54 -23.58 27.02 -30.60
CA SER A 54 -23.30 25.59 -30.30
C SER A 54 -21.81 25.20 -30.42
N SER A 55 -21.01 25.98 -31.17
CA SER A 55 -19.56 25.82 -31.34
C SER A 55 -18.66 26.00 -30.09
N PRO A 56 -19.04 26.74 -29.02
CA PRO A 56 -18.15 26.97 -27.87
C PRO A 56 -17.73 25.68 -27.16
N SER A 57 -18.57 24.64 -27.17
CA SER A 57 -18.29 23.38 -26.46
C SER A 57 -17.15 22.59 -27.12
N ILE A 58 -17.15 22.49 -28.45
CA ILE A 58 -16.12 21.74 -29.22
C ILE A 58 -14.79 22.48 -29.18
N LEU A 59 -14.79 23.80 -29.29
CA LEU A 59 -13.57 24.61 -29.18
C LEU A 59 -12.99 24.54 -27.77
N LYS A 60 -13.83 24.63 -26.73
CA LYS A 60 -13.42 24.44 -25.34
C LYS A 60 -12.82 23.06 -25.11
N GLN A 61 -13.42 21.99 -25.63
CA GLN A 61 -12.88 20.62 -25.51
C GLN A 61 -11.50 20.46 -26.16
N ARG A 62 -11.27 21.06 -27.34
CA ARG A 62 -9.95 21.00 -27.99
C ARG A 62 -8.90 21.82 -27.24
N LEU A 63 -9.28 22.98 -26.71
CA LEU A 63 -8.38 23.82 -25.91
C LEU A 63 -8.03 23.16 -24.57
N THR A 64 -9.00 22.56 -23.88
CA THR A 64 -8.75 21.80 -22.65
C THR A 64 -7.90 20.56 -22.93
N ALA A 65 -8.13 19.85 -24.04
CA ALA A 65 -7.26 18.74 -24.45
C ALA A 65 -5.81 19.17 -24.67
N LYS A 66 -5.59 20.28 -25.39
CA LYS A 66 -4.23 20.82 -25.63
C LYS A 66 -3.57 21.32 -24.34
N LYS A 67 -4.35 21.92 -23.43
CA LYS A 67 -3.88 22.34 -22.10
C LYS A 67 -3.46 21.13 -21.26
N ARG A 68 -4.26 20.05 -21.26
CA ARG A 68 -3.94 18.78 -20.59
C ARG A 68 -2.69 18.13 -21.16
N GLU A 69 -2.54 18.09 -22.48
CA GLU A 69 -1.33 17.57 -23.12
C GLU A 69 -0.08 18.33 -22.66
N LYS A 70 -0.15 19.67 -22.62
CA LYS A 70 0.95 20.51 -22.14
C LYS A 70 1.25 20.31 -20.65
N SER A 71 0.22 20.11 -19.81
CA SER A 71 0.39 19.78 -18.40
C SER A 71 1.09 18.43 -18.23
N ASN A 72 0.63 17.39 -18.95
CA ASN A 72 1.24 16.07 -18.95
C ASN A 72 2.71 16.12 -19.39
N GLN A 73 3.06 16.90 -20.42
CA GLN A 73 4.45 17.10 -20.82
C GLN A 73 5.29 17.74 -19.71
N ARG A 74 4.75 18.70 -18.97
CA ARG A 74 5.46 19.32 -17.83
C ARG A 74 5.64 18.35 -16.66
N ILE A 75 4.66 17.50 -16.39
CA ILE A 75 4.78 16.43 -15.38
C ILE A 75 5.87 15.44 -15.80
N LEU A 76 5.89 15.01 -17.07
CA LEU A 76 6.93 14.13 -17.61
C LEU A 76 8.32 14.76 -17.54
N ASP A 77 8.45 16.05 -17.86
CA ASP A 77 9.71 16.78 -17.70
C ASP A 77 10.14 16.85 -16.22
N GLY A 78 9.18 17.03 -15.30
CA GLY A 78 9.42 16.99 -13.86
C GLY A 78 9.92 15.62 -13.40
N LEU A 79 9.27 14.54 -13.84
CA LEU A 79 9.69 13.16 -13.55
C LEU A 79 11.11 12.85 -14.07
N LYS A 80 11.47 13.35 -15.26
CA LYS A 80 12.85 13.24 -15.76
C LYS A 80 13.84 13.94 -14.82
N LEU A 81 13.47 15.10 -14.29
CA LEU A 81 14.30 15.84 -13.32
C LEU A 81 14.43 15.10 -11.99
N VAL A 82 13.36 14.48 -11.49
CA VAL A 82 13.42 13.58 -10.33
C VAL A 82 14.41 12.43 -10.58
N GLY A 83 14.35 11.82 -11.76
CA GLY A 83 15.24 10.70 -12.14
C GLY A 83 16.72 11.04 -12.18
N VAL A 84 17.08 12.32 -12.32
CA VAL A 84 18.48 12.80 -12.29
C VAL A 84 18.84 13.51 -10.97
N GLY A 85 17.95 13.48 -9.97
CA GLY A 85 18.18 14.07 -8.64
C GLY A 85 17.97 15.59 -8.55
N GLU A 86 17.41 16.22 -9.57
CA GLU A 86 17.18 17.68 -9.63
C GLU A 86 15.80 18.04 -9.03
N PHE A 87 15.62 17.71 -7.74
CA PHE A 87 14.31 17.77 -7.07
C PHE A 87 13.69 19.16 -7.02
N THR A 88 14.48 20.21 -6.78
CA THR A 88 13.99 21.60 -6.73
C THR A 88 13.45 22.06 -8.09
N LYS A 89 14.13 21.68 -9.18
CA LYS A 89 13.66 21.98 -10.55
C LYS A 89 12.44 21.15 -10.92
N ALA A 90 12.42 19.87 -10.51
CA ALA A 90 11.30 18.97 -10.71
C ALA A 90 10.03 19.54 -10.07
N GLU A 91 10.11 19.93 -8.79
CA GLU A 91 8.98 20.50 -8.05
C GLU A 91 8.43 21.75 -8.76
N LYS A 92 9.30 22.69 -9.16
CA LYS A 92 8.88 23.90 -9.88
C LYS A 92 8.20 23.56 -11.21
N LYS A 93 8.72 22.56 -11.94
CA LYS A 93 8.15 22.12 -13.23
C LYS A 93 6.77 21.50 -13.03
N ILE A 94 6.62 20.63 -12.03
CA ILE A 94 5.35 19.99 -11.67
C ILE A 94 4.35 21.02 -11.16
N LYS A 95 4.76 21.95 -10.31
CA LYS A 95 3.92 23.07 -9.84
C LYS A 95 3.35 23.89 -10.99
N SER A 96 4.14 24.11 -12.04
CA SER A 96 3.66 24.80 -13.24
C SER A 96 2.71 23.97 -14.12
N ALA A 97 2.66 22.65 -13.89
CA ALA A 97 1.73 21.74 -14.56
C ALA A 97 0.38 21.67 -13.83
N VAL A 98 0.40 21.89 -12.50
CA VAL A 98 -0.79 21.85 -11.65
C VAL A 98 -1.71 23.04 -11.96
N SER A 99 -2.99 22.75 -12.20
CA SER A 99 -4.06 23.72 -12.46
C SER A 99 -5.36 23.33 -11.76
N ASP A 100 -6.24 24.28 -11.48
CA ASP A 100 -7.49 24.03 -10.73
C ASP A 100 -8.39 22.96 -11.39
N GLU A 101 -8.32 22.82 -12.72
CA GLU A 101 -9.08 21.83 -13.50
C GLU A 101 -8.47 20.42 -13.53
N ASP A 102 -7.37 20.19 -12.80
CA ASP A 102 -6.69 18.89 -12.81
C ASP A 102 -7.52 17.80 -12.14
N GLY A 103 -7.79 16.73 -12.87
CA GLY A 103 -8.48 15.54 -12.37
C GLY A 103 -7.55 14.44 -11.86
N SER A 104 -6.30 14.74 -11.50
CA SER A 104 -5.33 13.73 -11.04
C SER A 104 -4.58 14.17 -9.79
N VAL A 105 -4.51 13.27 -8.81
CA VAL A 105 -3.74 13.43 -7.57
C VAL A 105 -2.23 13.27 -7.76
N LEU A 106 -1.80 12.60 -8.85
CA LEU A 106 -0.41 12.20 -9.06
C LEU A 106 0.59 13.37 -9.04
N PRO A 107 0.33 14.53 -9.69
CA PRO A 107 1.26 15.65 -9.66
C PRO A 107 1.53 16.17 -8.24
N TYR A 108 0.51 16.19 -7.38
CA TYR A 108 0.64 16.61 -5.99
C TYR A 108 1.52 15.63 -5.19
N LEU A 109 1.32 14.32 -5.38
CA LEU A 109 2.11 13.29 -4.70
C LEU A 109 3.57 13.28 -5.15
N ILE A 110 3.83 13.41 -6.46
CA ILE A 110 5.20 13.47 -7.00
C ILE A 110 5.90 14.76 -6.51
N ALA A 111 5.18 15.88 -6.45
CA ALA A 111 5.72 17.13 -5.91
C ALA A 111 6.05 16.98 -4.40
N ALA A 112 5.15 16.37 -3.63
CA ALA A 112 5.39 16.06 -2.22
C ALA A 112 6.63 15.17 -2.03
N GLU A 113 6.78 14.11 -2.82
CA GLU A 113 7.95 13.22 -2.81
C GLU A 113 9.24 14.00 -3.11
N ALA A 114 9.24 14.82 -4.17
CA ALA A 114 10.38 15.65 -4.52
C ALA A 114 10.76 16.63 -3.38
N SER A 115 9.78 17.23 -2.71
CA SER A 115 10.01 18.11 -1.56
C SER A 115 10.63 17.36 -0.38
N VAL A 116 10.21 16.12 -0.09
CA VAL A 116 10.83 15.27 0.95
C VAL A 116 12.29 14.99 0.61
N LYS A 117 12.60 14.61 -0.64
CA LYS A 117 13.99 14.35 -1.07
C LYS A 117 14.87 15.60 -1.06
N ASN A 118 14.27 16.79 -1.17
CA ASN A 118 14.94 18.08 -1.07
C ASN A 118 14.93 18.66 0.36
N GLU A 119 14.54 17.87 1.38
CA GLU A 119 14.43 18.26 2.79
C GLU A 119 13.51 19.47 3.05
N ASN A 120 12.64 19.80 2.08
CA ASN A 120 11.72 20.93 2.17
C ASN A 120 10.38 20.49 2.78
N THR A 121 10.35 20.48 4.11
CA THR A 121 9.19 20.03 4.89
C THR A 121 7.96 20.94 4.72
N GLU A 122 8.15 22.23 4.49
CA GLU A 122 7.06 23.19 4.31
C GLU A 122 6.32 22.91 2.99
N SER A 123 7.05 22.80 1.88
CA SER A 123 6.45 22.48 0.58
C SER A 123 5.82 21.08 0.57
N TYR A 124 6.43 20.10 1.25
CA TYR A 124 5.82 18.78 1.42
C TYR A 124 4.43 18.85 2.06
N LYS A 125 4.30 19.61 3.17
CA LYS A 125 3.02 19.76 3.87
C LYS A 125 1.98 20.48 3.02
N ASP A 126 2.39 21.54 2.31
CA ASP A 126 1.54 22.29 1.38
C ASP A 126 0.98 21.37 0.27
N TRP A 127 1.85 20.56 -0.36
CA TRP A 127 1.44 19.64 -1.41
C TRP A 127 0.45 18.57 -0.95
N LEU A 128 0.68 17.98 0.23
CA LEU A 128 -0.25 17.00 0.79
C LEU A 128 -1.59 17.61 1.18
N GLU A 129 -1.58 18.82 1.72
CA GLU A 129 -2.81 19.51 2.09
C GLU A 129 -3.65 19.86 0.86
N GLN A 130 -3.03 20.38 -0.19
CA GLN A 130 -3.71 20.60 -1.47
C GLN A 130 -4.26 19.31 -2.08
N ALA A 131 -3.52 18.19 -1.96
CA ALA A 131 -4.00 16.90 -2.42
C ALA A 131 -5.27 16.47 -1.66
N ARG A 132 -5.30 16.59 -0.33
CA ARG A 132 -6.46 16.25 0.51
C ARG A 132 -7.67 17.12 0.21
N GLN A 133 -7.47 18.44 0.08
CA GLN A 133 -8.56 19.38 -0.20
C GLN A 133 -9.21 19.13 -1.56
N LYS A 134 -8.40 18.76 -2.57
CA LYS A 134 -8.87 18.58 -3.94
C LYS A 134 -9.42 17.18 -4.22
N PHE A 135 -8.93 16.16 -3.50
CA PHE A 135 -9.31 14.76 -3.69
C PHE A 135 -9.70 14.09 -2.35
N PRO A 136 -10.73 14.60 -1.65
CA PRO A 136 -11.16 14.05 -0.36
C PRO A 136 -11.64 12.60 -0.46
N GLU A 137 -12.15 12.18 -1.63
CA GLU A 137 -12.64 10.82 -1.87
C GLU A 137 -11.55 9.72 -1.85
N ILE A 138 -10.28 10.11 -1.95
CA ILE A 138 -9.12 9.22 -1.86
C ILE A 138 -8.15 9.64 -0.75
N GLU A 139 -8.63 10.35 0.27
CA GLU A 139 -7.82 10.83 1.39
C GLU A 139 -7.00 9.71 2.04
N THR A 140 -7.58 8.53 2.26
CA THR A 140 -6.89 7.35 2.80
C THR A 140 -5.66 6.97 1.97
N TYR A 141 -5.75 7.03 0.63
CA TYR A 141 -4.63 6.76 -0.26
C TYR A 141 -3.53 7.83 -0.15
N ILE A 142 -3.92 9.10 -0.03
CA ILE A 142 -2.99 10.21 0.15
C ILE A 142 -2.23 10.06 1.48
N ASN A 143 -2.94 9.77 2.57
CA ASN A 143 -2.35 9.57 3.89
C ASN A 143 -1.44 8.33 3.93
N LEU A 144 -1.82 7.25 3.24
CA LEU A 144 -0.97 6.07 3.04
C LEU A 144 0.34 6.42 2.31
N HIS A 145 0.26 7.21 1.24
CA HIS A 145 1.44 7.65 0.50
C HIS A 145 2.33 8.55 1.37
N ALA A 146 1.74 9.50 2.10
CA ALA A 146 2.46 10.35 3.04
C ALA A 146 3.20 9.54 4.12
N ALA A 147 2.53 8.55 4.73
CA ALA A 147 3.15 7.67 5.72
C ALA A 147 4.34 6.90 5.16
N LYS A 148 4.25 6.39 3.92
CA LYS A 148 5.39 5.72 3.25
C LYS A 148 6.59 6.66 3.08
N LEU A 149 6.35 7.88 2.61
CA LEU A 149 7.42 8.88 2.45
C LEU A 149 8.08 9.23 3.79
N MET A 150 7.30 9.35 4.88
CA MET A 150 7.83 9.58 6.22
C MET A 150 8.70 8.42 6.70
N ILE A 151 8.30 7.16 6.44
CA ILE A 151 9.09 5.98 6.77
C ILE A 151 10.40 5.94 5.98
N GLU A 152 10.36 6.24 4.68
CA GLU A 152 11.57 6.32 3.83
C GLU A 152 12.53 7.42 4.31
N ALA A 153 11.98 8.54 4.78
CA ALA A 153 12.74 9.63 5.39
C ALA A 153 13.17 9.33 6.84
N LYS A 154 12.91 8.13 7.37
CA LYS A 154 13.17 7.71 8.75
C LYS A 154 12.51 8.60 9.82
N ASN A 155 11.46 9.33 9.45
CA ASN A 155 10.66 10.11 10.37
C ASN A 155 9.54 9.23 10.94
N TYR A 156 9.94 8.28 11.78
CA TYR A 156 9.06 7.24 12.31
C TYR A 156 7.95 7.79 13.22
N ASP A 157 8.23 8.83 14.01
CA ASP A 157 7.23 9.44 14.91
C ASP A 157 6.08 10.08 14.12
N ALA A 158 6.41 10.86 13.08
CA ALA A 158 5.40 11.46 12.21
C ALA A 158 4.62 10.38 11.44
N ALA A 159 5.30 9.32 10.98
CA ALA A 159 4.65 8.19 10.32
C ALA A 159 3.67 7.48 11.26
N LEU A 160 4.06 7.19 12.50
CA LEU A 160 3.18 6.58 13.50
C LEU A 160 1.95 7.43 13.78
N GLN A 161 2.12 8.74 13.92
CA GLN A 161 1.00 9.65 14.14
C GLN A 161 0.03 9.59 12.96
N ALA A 162 0.52 9.75 11.73
CA ALA A 162 -0.31 9.72 10.51
C ALA A 162 -1.02 8.38 10.33
N ILE A 163 -0.33 7.26 10.54
CA ILE A 163 -0.89 5.91 10.43
C ILE A 163 -1.97 5.70 11.49
N ASN A 164 -1.71 6.04 12.75
CA ASN A 164 -2.67 5.85 13.84
C ASN A 164 -3.91 6.73 13.65
N THR A 165 -3.76 7.98 13.20
CA THR A 165 -4.90 8.84 12.87
C THR A 165 -5.77 8.22 11.77
N THR A 166 -5.15 7.71 10.70
CA THR A 166 -5.90 7.08 9.60
C THR A 166 -6.56 5.76 10.02
N LEU A 167 -5.95 5.02 10.95
CA LEU A 167 -6.52 3.79 11.52
C LEU A 167 -7.74 4.03 12.43
N ILE A 168 -8.02 5.26 12.88
CA ILE A 168 -9.25 5.56 13.63
C ILE A 168 -10.46 5.33 12.73
N ASP A 169 -10.38 5.81 11.48
CA ASP A 169 -11.47 5.69 10.50
C ASP A 169 -11.44 4.34 9.77
N GLU A 170 -10.23 3.79 9.54
CA GLU A 170 -10.01 2.57 8.75
C GLU A 170 -9.23 1.49 9.55
N PRO A 171 -9.79 0.97 10.67
CA PRO A 171 -9.04 0.17 11.65
C PRO A 171 -8.51 -1.18 11.13
N ASN A 172 -9.14 -1.73 10.09
CA ASN A 172 -8.79 -3.02 9.50
C ASN A 172 -8.04 -2.90 8.17
N ASN A 173 -7.57 -1.71 7.79
CA ASN A 173 -6.88 -1.53 6.53
C ASN A 173 -5.52 -2.27 6.53
N PRO A 174 -5.32 -3.30 5.69
CA PRO A 174 -4.13 -4.14 5.74
C PRO A 174 -2.86 -3.37 5.37
N VAL A 175 -2.95 -2.35 4.51
CA VAL A 175 -1.80 -1.55 4.10
C VAL A 175 -1.32 -0.68 5.27
N LEU A 176 -2.24 -0.03 6.00
CA LEU A 176 -1.89 0.74 7.20
C LEU A 176 -1.29 -0.13 8.29
N LEU A 177 -1.86 -1.32 8.54
CA LEU A 177 -1.36 -2.27 9.52
C LEU A 177 0.04 -2.81 9.16
N THR A 178 0.30 -3.01 7.86
CA THR A 178 1.63 -3.39 7.37
C THR A 178 2.65 -2.28 7.61
N LEU A 179 2.30 -1.02 7.28
CA LEU A 179 3.18 0.13 7.53
C LEU A 179 3.42 0.32 9.03
N LEU A 180 2.37 0.20 9.85
CA LEU A 180 2.48 0.27 11.31
C LEU A 180 3.48 -0.75 11.85
N SER A 181 3.39 -2.00 11.38
CA SER A 181 4.31 -3.07 11.75
C SER A 181 5.74 -2.76 11.34
N GLN A 182 5.93 -2.22 10.14
CA GLN A 182 7.24 -1.78 9.67
C GLN A 182 7.79 -0.68 10.58
N VAL A 183 6.99 0.31 10.99
CA VAL A 183 7.50 1.35 11.87
C VAL A 183 7.92 0.79 13.22
N PHE A 184 7.10 -0.03 13.87
CA PHE A 184 7.47 -0.66 15.15
C PHE A 184 8.72 -1.53 15.03
N TYR A 185 8.89 -2.23 13.92
CA TYR A 185 10.09 -3.03 13.69
C TYR A 185 11.34 -2.16 13.56
N GLU A 186 11.29 -1.10 12.74
CA GLU A 186 12.42 -0.18 12.52
C GLU A 186 12.79 0.60 13.79
N THR A 187 11.82 0.91 14.65
CA THR A 187 12.05 1.56 15.95
C THR A 187 12.37 0.59 17.08
N SER A 188 12.41 -0.72 16.80
CA SER A 188 12.59 -1.78 17.81
C SER A 188 11.55 -1.75 18.94
N ASP A 189 10.33 -1.26 18.66
CA ASP A 189 9.20 -1.30 19.59
C ASP A 189 8.55 -2.69 19.59
N TRP A 190 9.27 -3.66 20.14
CA TRP A 190 8.85 -5.06 20.22
C TRP A 190 7.56 -5.23 21.03
N GLN A 191 7.31 -4.35 22.00
CA GLN A 191 6.11 -4.41 22.83
C GLN A 191 4.87 -4.03 22.03
N ALA A 192 4.89 -2.90 21.31
CA ALA A 192 3.75 -2.50 20.47
C ALA A 192 3.48 -3.52 19.35
N LEU A 193 4.55 -4.06 18.75
CA LEU A 193 4.45 -5.07 17.71
C LEU A 193 3.80 -6.36 18.23
N THR A 194 4.27 -6.92 19.35
CA THR A 194 3.68 -8.13 19.95
C THR A 194 2.23 -7.93 20.40
N GLN A 195 1.90 -6.76 20.97
CA GLN A 195 0.54 -6.43 21.42
C GLN A 195 -0.49 -6.40 20.29
N LYS A 196 -0.10 -5.95 19.10
CA LYS A 196 -1.00 -5.84 17.94
C LYS A 196 -0.92 -7.04 16.99
N ALA A 197 -0.10 -8.06 17.29
CA ALA A 197 0.23 -9.14 16.37
C ALA A 197 -1.01 -9.91 15.86
N ARG A 198 -1.97 -10.25 16.74
CA ARG A 198 -3.19 -10.95 16.33
C ARG A 198 -4.03 -10.15 15.36
N THR A 199 -4.27 -8.89 15.68
CA THR A 199 -5.04 -8.00 14.82
C THR A 199 -4.37 -7.87 13.46
N ILE A 200 -3.08 -7.55 13.44
CA ILE A 200 -2.35 -7.32 12.19
C ILE A 200 -2.33 -8.58 11.32
N LEU A 201 -1.83 -9.71 11.83
CA LEU A 201 -1.69 -10.94 11.02
C LEU A 201 -3.06 -11.53 10.60
N SER A 202 -4.14 -11.23 11.32
CA SER A 202 -5.49 -11.60 10.90
C SER A 202 -5.99 -10.83 9.68
N GLN A 203 -5.55 -9.57 9.51
CA GLN A 203 -6.02 -8.66 8.46
C GLN A 203 -5.09 -8.64 7.25
N THR A 204 -3.77 -8.83 7.43
CA THR A 204 -2.78 -8.70 6.34
C THR A 204 -2.63 -9.96 5.48
N GLY A 205 -3.15 -11.10 5.94
CA GLY A 205 -2.92 -12.39 5.28
C GLY A 205 -1.46 -12.86 5.42
N LYS A 206 -1.04 -13.77 4.53
CA LYS A 206 0.32 -14.31 4.52
C LYS A 206 1.30 -13.31 3.91
N ASP A 207 2.22 -12.82 4.73
CA ASP A 207 3.33 -11.97 4.32
C ASP A 207 4.60 -12.42 5.05
N PRO A 208 5.55 -13.08 4.36
CA PRO A 208 6.78 -13.57 4.98
C PRO A 208 7.62 -12.49 5.66
N LYS A 209 7.55 -11.24 5.19
CA LYS A 209 8.28 -10.12 5.79
C LYS A 209 7.67 -9.76 7.15
N LEU A 210 6.34 -9.68 7.22
CA LEU A 210 5.63 -9.44 8.47
C LEU A 210 5.80 -10.61 9.45
N GLU A 211 5.64 -11.84 8.97
CA GLU A 211 5.86 -13.04 9.78
C GLU A 211 7.25 -13.00 10.43
N ARG A 212 8.29 -12.65 9.67
CA ARG A 212 9.65 -12.46 10.22
C ARG A 212 9.70 -11.37 11.29
N PHE A 213 9.09 -10.20 11.06
CA PHE A 213 9.06 -9.12 12.05
C PHE A 213 8.44 -9.57 13.37
N PHE A 214 7.30 -10.27 13.32
CA PHE A 214 6.65 -10.76 14.54
C PHE A 214 7.46 -11.88 15.20
N THR A 215 8.02 -12.82 14.43
CA THR A 215 8.88 -13.89 14.94
C THR A 215 10.07 -13.32 15.74
N GLU A 216 10.75 -12.30 15.20
CA GLU A 216 11.83 -11.59 15.89
C GLU A 216 11.31 -10.86 17.14
N ALA A 217 10.17 -10.17 17.05
CA ALA A 217 9.58 -9.43 18.16
C ALA A 217 9.21 -10.33 19.35
N PHE A 218 8.57 -11.47 19.10
CA PHE A 218 8.21 -12.45 20.14
C PHE A 218 9.47 -13.06 20.77
N THR A 219 10.49 -13.38 19.98
CA THR A 219 11.76 -13.92 20.46
C THR A 219 12.54 -12.90 21.30
N HIS A 220 12.49 -11.61 20.94
CA HIS A 220 13.11 -10.54 21.72
C HIS A 220 12.35 -10.29 23.03
N GLN A 221 11.02 -10.20 22.98
CA GLN A 221 10.21 -9.98 24.18
C GLN A 221 10.30 -11.12 25.19
N SER A 222 10.37 -12.37 24.73
CA SER A 222 10.53 -13.51 25.64
C SER A 222 11.83 -13.44 26.42
N ARG A 223 12.93 -13.03 25.77
CA ARG A 223 14.24 -12.81 26.44
C ARG A 223 14.16 -11.67 27.45
N THR A 224 13.51 -10.56 27.08
CA THR A 224 13.29 -9.41 27.99
C THR A 224 12.46 -9.79 29.22
N PHE A 225 11.49 -10.70 29.06
CA PHE A 225 10.63 -11.18 30.14
C PHE A 225 11.15 -12.43 30.85
N SER A 226 12.38 -12.85 30.57
CA SER A 226 12.99 -14.01 31.22
C SER A 226 12.93 -13.88 32.75
N GLY A 227 12.47 -14.94 33.42
CA GLY A 227 12.27 -14.96 34.88
C GLY A 227 10.95 -14.32 35.36
N ASN A 228 10.11 -13.78 34.48
CA ASN A 228 8.79 -13.27 34.82
C ASN A 228 7.67 -14.09 34.15
N THR A 229 7.18 -15.11 34.86
CA THR A 229 6.17 -16.05 34.36
C THR A 229 4.88 -15.38 33.93
N GLU A 230 4.41 -14.35 34.64
CA GLU A 230 3.16 -13.64 34.29
C GLU A 230 3.27 -12.89 32.96
N LYS A 231 4.38 -12.17 32.75
CA LYS A 231 4.63 -11.45 31.49
C LYS A 231 4.80 -12.42 30.32
N LEU A 232 5.51 -13.53 30.52
CA LEU A 232 5.67 -14.58 29.51
C LEU A 232 4.32 -15.22 29.15
N LYS A 233 3.49 -15.54 30.14
CA LYS A 233 2.14 -16.08 29.91
C LYS A 233 1.27 -15.12 29.09
N ASN A 234 1.33 -13.81 29.38
CA ASN A 234 0.61 -12.80 28.60
C ASN A 234 1.16 -12.72 27.16
N LEU A 235 2.48 -12.67 26.99
CA LEU A 235 3.14 -12.66 25.68
C LEU A 235 2.67 -13.85 24.83
N TRP A 236 2.79 -15.08 25.35
CA TRP A 236 2.38 -16.28 24.62
C TRP A 236 0.86 -16.35 24.40
N GLY A 237 0.06 -15.77 25.30
CA GLY A 237 -1.37 -15.60 25.12
C GLY A 237 -1.75 -14.72 23.92
N GLN A 238 -0.83 -13.87 23.45
CA GLN A 238 -1.00 -13.03 22.26
C GLN A 238 -0.41 -13.64 20.99
N LEU A 239 0.30 -14.76 21.08
CA LEU A 239 0.96 -15.40 19.95
C LEU A 239 -0.06 -15.77 18.85
N PRO A 240 0.14 -15.31 17.60
CA PRO A 240 -0.69 -15.72 16.45
C PRO A 240 -0.32 -17.13 15.96
N SER A 241 -1.34 -17.90 15.56
CA SER A 241 -1.15 -19.29 15.08
C SER A 241 -0.28 -19.42 13.83
N VAL A 242 -0.23 -18.36 13.00
CA VAL A 242 0.56 -18.30 11.77
C VAL A 242 2.06 -18.46 12.04
N ILE A 243 2.55 -17.90 13.16
CA ILE A 243 3.98 -17.93 13.53
C ILE A 243 4.28 -18.84 14.73
N GLU A 244 3.27 -19.50 15.30
CA GLU A 244 3.43 -20.32 16.51
C GLU A 244 4.39 -21.49 16.32
N ASN A 245 4.43 -22.06 15.11
CA ASN A 245 5.28 -23.20 14.78
C ASN A 245 6.61 -22.78 14.14
N GLU A 246 6.90 -21.47 14.02
CA GLU A 246 8.21 -21.01 13.57
C GLU A 246 9.27 -21.49 14.58
N PRO A 247 10.36 -22.14 14.14
CA PRO A 247 11.27 -22.83 15.06
C PRO A 247 11.83 -21.96 16.18
N SER A 248 12.19 -20.70 15.89
CA SER A 248 12.74 -19.77 16.89
C SER A 248 11.70 -19.34 17.93
N VAL A 249 10.45 -19.12 17.51
CA VAL A 249 9.34 -18.79 18.42
C VAL A 249 8.98 -19.99 19.28
N LEU A 250 8.88 -21.17 18.66
CA LEU A 250 8.62 -22.41 19.36
C LEU A 250 9.73 -22.71 20.39
N ALA A 251 10.99 -22.56 20.01
CA ALA A 251 12.13 -22.71 20.90
C ALA A 251 12.06 -21.74 22.09
N ALA A 252 11.83 -20.45 21.83
CA ALA A 252 11.70 -19.43 22.88
C ALA A 252 10.54 -19.71 23.84
N ARG A 253 9.39 -20.17 23.31
CA ARG A 253 8.24 -20.56 24.13
C ARG A 253 8.57 -21.77 25.00
N LEU A 254 9.14 -22.82 24.43
CA LEU A 254 9.46 -24.05 25.14
C LEU A 254 10.56 -23.83 26.19
N GLU A 255 11.53 -22.96 25.91
CA GLU A 255 12.54 -22.55 26.90
C GLU A 255 11.89 -21.87 28.11
N SER A 256 10.88 -21.02 27.89
CA SER A 256 10.13 -20.41 28.99
C SER A 256 9.29 -21.41 29.80
N ILE A 257 8.76 -22.45 29.15
CA ILE A 257 8.01 -23.54 29.80
C ILE A 257 8.96 -24.41 30.64
N MET A 258 10.16 -24.69 30.12
CA MET A 258 11.20 -25.40 30.87
C MET A 258 11.66 -24.59 32.08
N ALA A 259 11.82 -23.28 31.95
CA ALA A 259 12.18 -22.40 33.08
C ALA A 259 11.12 -22.40 34.20
N ASP A 260 9.85 -22.69 33.88
CA ASP A 260 8.75 -22.87 34.83
C ASP A 260 8.67 -24.31 35.40
N GLY A 261 9.66 -25.17 35.09
CA GLY A 261 9.75 -26.55 35.57
C GLY A 261 8.92 -27.56 34.78
N GLN A 262 8.21 -27.14 33.73
CA GLN A 262 7.29 -27.99 32.95
C GLN A 262 8.01 -28.78 31.83
N HIS A 263 9.14 -29.42 32.16
CA HIS A 263 10.00 -30.13 31.18
C HIS A 263 9.29 -31.28 30.46
N GLU A 264 8.36 -31.99 31.11
CA GLU A 264 7.65 -33.12 30.48
C GLU A 264 6.73 -32.64 29.34
N SER A 265 6.11 -31.47 29.50
CA SER A 265 5.31 -30.85 28.44
C SER A 265 6.20 -30.43 27.28
N ALA A 266 7.34 -29.80 27.59
CA ALA A 266 8.31 -29.38 26.58
C ALA A 266 8.88 -30.55 25.77
N GLU A 267 9.19 -31.68 26.42
CA GLU A 267 9.64 -32.90 25.73
C GLU A 267 8.62 -33.38 24.70
N LYS A 268 7.33 -33.42 25.07
CA LYS A 268 6.25 -33.91 24.20
C LYS A 268 6.11 -33.07 22.94
N GLU A 269 6.27 -31.75 23.06
CA GLU A 269 6.24 -30.82 21.92
C GLU A 269 7.50 -30.92 21.06
N LEU A 270 8.70 -30.85 21.67
CA LEU A 270 9.98 -30.97 20.96
C LEU A 270 10.07 -32.28 20.18
N ARG A 271 9.65 -33.39 20.80
CA ARG A 271 9.64 -34.70 20.15
C ARG A 271 8.81 -34.73 18.87
N LYS A 272 7.72 -33.96 18.81
CA LYS A 272 6.86 -33.86 17.62
C LYS A 272 7.39 -32.85 16.60
N ALA A 273 8.06 -31.79 17.07
CA ALA A 273 8.52 -30.69 16.22
C ALA A 273 9.85 -31.00 15.52
N ILE A 274 10.83 -31.59 16.25
CA ILE A 274 12.18 -31.85 15.73
C ILE A 274 12.16 -32.66 14.42
N PRO A 275 11.43 -33.78 14.28
CA PRO A 275 11.43 -34.53 13.03
C PRO A 275 10.82 -33.80 11.82
N LYS A 276 10.04 -32.73 12.05
CA LYS A 276 9.40 -31.94 10.98
C LYS A 276 10.32 -30.88 10.40
N THR A 277 11.18 -30.29 11.22
CA THR A 277 12.02 -29.14 10.84
C THR A 277 13.51 -29.45 10.88
N TRP A 278 13.93 -30.39 11.74
CA TRP A 278 15.32 -30.65 12.09
C TRP A 278 16.08 -29.39 12.51
N ASP A 279 15.36 -28.47 13.14
CA ASP A 279 15.90 -27.17 13.53
C ASP A 279 16.93 -27.28 14.66
N LEU A 280 18.01 -26.53 14.51
CA LEU A 280 19.14 -26.50 15.43
C LEU A 280 18.74 -26.09 16.86
N GLU A 281 17.90 -25.06 17.00
CA GLU A 281 17.52 -24.52 18.30
C GLU A 281 16.64 -25.52 19.05
N LEU A 282 15.72 -26.18 18.36
CA LEU A 282 14.87 -27.22 18.95
C LEU A 282 15.70 -28.43 19.41
N ILE A 283 16.66 -28.87 18.61
CA ILE A 283 17.56 -29.98 18.96
C ILE A 283 18.42 -29.62 20.19
N LYS A 284 18.99 -28.41 20.21
CA LYS A 284 19.75 -27.91 21.37
C LYS A 284 18.89 -27.84 22.63
N LEU A 285 17.64 -27.42 22.49
CA LEU A 285 16.72 -27.32 23.62
C LEU A 285 16.36 -28.71 24.17
N TYR A 286 16.19 -29.71 23.29
CA TYR A 286 15.95 -31.10 23.71
C TYR A 286 17.07 -31.66 24.59
N ALA A 287 18.33 -31.38 24.23
CA ALA A 287 19.49 -31.81 25.01
C ALA A 287 19.58 -31.16 26.41
N LYS A 288 18.84 -30.06 26.65
CA LYS A 288 18.76 -29.35 27.94
C LYS A 288 17.60 -29.81 28.83
N LEU A 289 16.74 -30.73 28.39
CA LEU A 289 15.64 -31.23 29.21
C LEU A 289 16.15 -31.99 30.45
N ASP A 290 15.44 -31.82 31.57
CA ASP A 290 15.71 -32.57 32.82
C ASP A 290 14.74 -33.75 33.00
N THR A 291 13.61 -33.74 32.30
CA THR A 291 12.66 -34.84 32.28
C THR A 291 12.28 -35.22 30.83
N PRO A 292 12.04 -36.51 30.54
CA PRO A 292 12.26 -37.69 31.40
C PRO A 292 13.76 -37.94 31.67
N ASP A 293 14.11 -39.10 32.22
CA ASP A 293 15.49 -39.48 32.50
C ASP A 293 16.40 -39.41 31.26
N LEU A 294 17.70 -39.18 31.49
CA LEU A 294 18.69 -39.00 30.43
C LEU A 294 18.81 -40.20 29.49
N ALA A 295 18.58 -41.43 29.96
CA ALA A 295 18.62 -42.61 29.12
C ALA A 295 17.45 -42.63 28.12
N THR A 296 16.26 -42.21 28.56
CA THR A 296 15.09 -42.04 27.67
C THR A 296 15.32 -40.95 26.62
N LEU A 297 15.90 -39.81 27.02
CA LEU A 297 16.27 -38.73 26.09
C LEU A 297 17.32 -39.19 25.08
N SER A 298 18.39 -39.85 25.52
CA SER A 298 19.48 -40.34 24.67
C SER A 298 18.98 -41.35 23.64
N LYS A 299 18.18 -42.33 24.09
CA LYS A 299 17.55 -43.30 23.19
C LYS A 299 16.65 -42.65 22.13
N ARG A 300 16.11 -41.47 22.40
CA ARG A 300 15.35 -40.70 21.40
C ARG A 300 16.26 -40.11 20.35
N VAL A 301 17.34 -39.47 20.77
CA VAL A 301 18.33 -38.89 19.86
C VAL A 301 18.97 -39.97 19.00
N ASP A 302 19.27 -41.15 19.56
CA ASP A 302 19.78 -42.30 18.80
C ASP A 302 18.81 -42.72 17.68
N ARG A 303 17.51 -42.73 17.96
CA ARG A 303 16.50 -43.01 16.92
C ARG A 303 16.49 -41.94 15.82
N TRP A 304 16.63 -40.67 16.19
CA TRP A 304 16.74 -39.59 15.20
C TRP A 304 18.03 -39.67 14.39
N LEU A 305 19.13 -40.16 14.97
CA LEU A 305 20.38 -40.41 14.27
C LEU A 305 20.28 -41.57 13.26
N VAL A 306 19.41 -42.55 13.48
CA VAL A 306 19.10 -43.56 12.45
C VAL A 306 18.49 -42.89 11.21
N ASP A 307 17.58 -41.93 11.41
CA ASP A 307 16.94 -41.19 10.32
C ASP A 307 17.91 -40.19 9.65
N ARG A 308 18.78 -39.53 10.43
CA ARG A 308 19.77 -38.55 9.95
C ARG A 308 21.17 -38.79 10.50
N PRO A 309 21.90 -39.80 9.99
CA PRO A 309 23.20 -40.21 10.55
C PRO A 309 24.33 -39.20 10.33
N ARG A 310 24.13 -38.19 9.48
CA ARG A 310 25.14 -37.14 9.18
C ARG A 310 24.77 -35.78 9.76
N ASP A 311 23.74 -35.70 10.59
CA ASP A 311 23.30 -34.43 11.19
C ASP A 311 24.18 -34.10 12.41
N ALA A 312 25.12 -33.16 12.23
CA ALA A 312 26.05 -32.76 13.28
C ALA A 312 25.34 -32.24 14.54
N ASN A 313 24.13 -31.70 14.40
CA ASN A 313 23.39 -31.15 15.54
C ASN A 313 22.83 -32.25 16.43
N LEU A 314 22.39 -33.36 15.83
CA LEU A 314 21.95 -34.54 16.59
C LEU A 314 23.12 -35.21 17.29
N TRP A 315 24.29 -35.29 16.65
CA TRP A 315 25.52 -35.78 17.29
C TRP A 315 25.96 -34.89 18.45
N LEU A 316 25.88 -33.57 18.30
CA LEU A 316 26.14 -32.64 19.39
C LEU A 316 25.15 -32.83 20.55
N ALA A 317 23.85 -33.01 20.27
CA ALA A 317 22.85 -33.29 21.29
C ALA A 317 23.11 -34.63 22.00
N ALA A 318 23.47 -35.69 21.27
CA ALA A 318 23.84 -36.98 21.84
C ALA A 318 25.07 -36.87 22.75
N SER A 319 26.10 -36.13 22.31
CA SER A 319 27.30 -35.83 23.13
C SER A 319 26.94 -35.09 24.41
N GLN A 320 26.08 -34.07 24.34
CA GLN A 320 25.65 -33.31 25.51
C GLN A 320 24.88 -34.17 26.51
N LEU A 321 23.96 -35.02 26.04
CA LEU A 321 23.22 -35.94 26.90
C LEU A 321 24.14 -36.99 27.54
N ALA A 322 25.04 -37.59 26.77
CA ALA A 322 26.02 -38.55 27.29
C ALA A 322 26.95 -37.91 28.33
N LYS A 323 27.37 -36.65 28.12
CA LYS A 323 28.16 -35.90 29.10
C LYS A 323 27.38 -35.67 30.40
N ARG A 324 26.08 -35.35 30.31
CA ARG A 324 25.19 -35.15 31.46
C ARG A 324 24.95 -36.45 32.23
N ASP A 325 24.99 -37.58 31.54
CA ASP A 325 24.88 -38.93 32.11
C ASP A 325 26.24 -39.51 32.56
N GLU A 326 27.30 -38.68 32.56
CA GLU A 326 28.68 -39.04 32.95
C GLU A 326 29.34 -40.13 32.08
N LEU A 327 28.83 -40.35 30.86
CA LEU A 327 29.33 -41.29 29.86
C LEU A 327 30.43 -40.65 28.98
N TRP A 328 31.53 -40.22 29.60
CA TRP A 328 32.59 -39.41 28.97
C TRP A 328 33.19 -40.01 27.69
N THR A 329 33.44 -41.31 27.65
CA THR A 329 34.01 -42.00 26.47
C THR A 329 33.04 -41.94 25.29
N GLN A 330 31.76 -42.19 25.54
CA GLN A 330 30.71 -42.14 24.52
C GLN A 330 30.48 -40.70 24.05
N ALA A 331 30.47 -39.73 24.97
CA ALA A 331 30.36 -38.31 24.64
C ALA A 331 31.49 -37.84 23.71
N LYS A 332 32.72 -38.36 23.90
CA LYS A 332 33.86 -38.08 23.03
C LYS A 332 33.69 -38.72 21.64
N GLN A 333 33.27 -39.98 21.58
CA GLN A 333 33.00 -40.68 20.32
C GLN A 333 31.96 -39.97 19.46
N PHE A 334 30.95 -39.33 20.07
CA PHE A 334 29.95 -38.54 19.36
C PHE A 334 30.48 -37.22 18.77
N LEU A 335 31.66 -36.75 19.18
CA LEU A 335 32.28 -35.51 18.68
C LEU A 335 33.37 -35.76 17.62
N GLU A 336 33.88 -37.00 17.53
CA GLU A 336 34.91 -37.42 16.57
C GLU A 336 34.31 -37.77 15.20
#